data_AF-A0ABD3WUU8-F1
#
_entry.id   AF-A0ABD3WUU8-F1
#
_cell.length_a   1.000
_cell.length_b   1.000
_cell.length_c   1.000
_cell.angle_alpha   90.00
_cell.angle_beta   90.00
_cell.angle_gamma   90.00
#
_symmetry.space_group_name_H-M   'P 1'
#
loop_
_entity.id
_entity.type
_entity.pdbx_description
1 polymer ?
#
loop_
_entity_poly.entity_id
_entity_poly.type
_entity_poly.pdbx_seq_one_letter_code
_entity_poly.pdbx_strand_id
1 'polypeptide(L)'
;MDFLMLTAIYVLLFGVSVAFYLYKDHRILCTGPVGFLREIIAQAFYRVVPSVIIDWSKTVGYYVLFKRNPLFQLLFLVLVILGHGVFIYDMLPVLEMFETEKNHTFFPLLVLFTNGLMFHWSCITDPGEITQKNLQRYSSVYEYDGNLYQQNMICTTCKFQKPARSKHCSVCNRCVHRFDHHCVWTNNCVGGLNHRFFLLYLMTLTLMFAQGVYVGSHCLNLYIQRFNLWNASYVDHDGIVQPVTILIVFQHLFLQVPRLVFLVVSLVLLTFLVGGFMVYQFYLVCINLTTNETYKIKELKKRHSHVHSNGTDDNARTSSKKQLKSSAKNVLKPYQQSAIENLLEVFVPYSFIKWKNKEN
;
A
#
# COMPACT_ATOMS: atom_id res chain seq x y z
N MET A 1 -24.60 26.55 -8.89
CA MET A 1 -23.48 25.94 -8.13
C MET A 1 -22.39 25.61 -9.11
N ASP A 2 -21.18 26.10 -8.87
CA ASP A 2 -20.03 25.79 -9.71
C ASP A 2 -19.74 24.28 -9.69
N PHE A 3 -19.44 23.69 -10.85
CA PHE A 3 -19.16 22.26 -11.03
C PHE A 3 -18.03 21.80 -10.09
N LEU A 4 -17.06 22.68 -9.84
CA LEU A 4 -15.95 22.47 -8.90
C LEU A 4 -16.43 22.34 -7.46
N MET A 5 -17.38 23.17 -7.04
CA MET A 5 -17.99 23.07 -5.71
C MET A 5 -18.78 21.77 -5.56
N LEU A 6 -19.52 21.36 -6.59
CA LEU A 6 -20.26 20.09 -6.55
C LEU A 6 -19.31 18.88 -6.47
N THR A 7 -18.22 18.92 -7.24
CA THR A 7 -17.18 17.87 -7.22
C THR A 7 -16.47 17.83 -5.87
N ALA A 8 -16.11 18.99 -5.30
CA ALA A 8 -15.50 19.08 -3.99
C ALA A 8 -16.42 18.54 -2.88
N ILE A 9 -17.72 18.88 -2.94
CA ILE A 9 -18.73 18.33 -2.02
C ILE A 9 -18.82 16.82 -2.16
N TYR A 10 -18.84 16.29 -3.39
CA TYR A 10 -18.89 14.84 -3.62
C TYR A 10 -17.64 14.13 -3.07
N VAL A 11 -16.45 14.64 -3.36
CA VAL A 11 -15.18 14.08 -2.85
C VAL A 11 -15.12 14.15 -1.33
N LEU A 12 -15.58 15.24 -0.72
CA LEU A 12 -15.65 15.39 0.73
C LEU A 12 -16.63 14.39 1.35
N LEU A 13 -17.86 14.29 0.83
CA LEU A 13 -18.87 13.34 1.32
C LEU A 13 -18.41 11.88 1.17
N PHE A 14 -17.79 11.54 0.04
CA PHE A 14 -17.22 10.22 -0.18
C PHE A 14 -16.05 9.95 0.79
N GLY A 15 -15.12 10.90 0.93
CA GLY A 15 -13.98 10.79 1.84
C GLY A 15 -14.39 10.65 3.30
N VAL A 16 -15.40 11.40 3.74
CA VAL A 16 -16.02 11.25 5.07
C VAL A 16 -16.64 9.86 5.22
N SER A 17 -17.40 9.39 4.23
CA SER A 17 -18.01 8.05 4.27
C SER A 17 -16.96 6.94 4.39
N VAL A 18 -15.86 7.04 3.64
CA VAL A 18 -14.73 6.12 3.72
C VAL A 18 -14.04 6.20 5.09
N ALA A 19 -13.83 7.40 5.63
CA ALA A 19 -13.23 7.56 6.97
C ALA A 19 -14.13 6.95 8.07
N PHE A 20 -15.44 7.16 8.01
CA PHE A 20 -16.39 6.52 8.93
C PHE A 20 -16.34 4.99 8.86
N TYR A 21 -16.16 4.43 7.66
CA TYR A 21 -15.99 3.00 7.47
C TYR A 21 -14.65 2.48 8.01
N LEU A 22 -13.53 3.12 7.66
CA LEU A 22 -12.19 2.69 8.05
C LEU A 22 -11.91 2.81 9.54
N TYR A 23 -12.49 3.83 10.20
CA TYR A 23 -12.29 4.08 11.63
C TYR A 23 -13.51 3.69 12.47
N LYS A 24 -14.38 2.80 11.96
CA LYS A 24 -15.62 2.38 12.64
C LYS A 24 -15.45 1.94 14.10
N ASP A 25 -14.27 1.42 14.47
CA ASP A 25 -13.99 0.90 15.81
C ASP A 25 -13.29 1.94 16.72
N HIS A 26 -13.07 3.17 16.23
CA HIS A 26 -12.44 4.23 17.01
C HIS A 26 -13.42 4.82 18.03
N ARG A 27 -12.95 5.04 19.28
CA ARG A 27 -13.79 5.47 20.42
C ARG A 27 -14.66 6.70 20.10
N ILE A 28 -14.09 7.70 19.41
CA ILE A 28 -14.79 8.94 19.01
C ILE A 28 -15.96 8.68 18.04
N LEU A 29 -15.84 7.68 17.16
CA LEU A 29 -16.88 7.32 16.19
C LEU A 29 -17.91 6.34 16.78
N CYS A 30 -17.64 5.78 17.96
CA CYS A 30 -18.53 4.87 18.69
C CYS A 30 -19.29 5.54 19.84
N THR A 31 -18.89 6.74 20.28
CA THR A 31 -19.49 7.40 21.46
C THR A 31 -19.84 8.86 21.15
N GLY A 32 -20.91 9.37 21.77
CA GLY A 32 -21.35 10.76 21.60
C GLY A 32 -22.23 10.99 20.36
N PRO A 33 -22.42 12.25 19.93
CA PRO A 33 -23.37 12.62 18.86
C PRO A 33 -23.08 11.95 17.51
N VAL A 34 -21.80 11.74 17.20
CA VAL A 34 -21.36 11.10 15.95
C VAL A 34 -21.67 9.60 15.94
N GLY A 35 -21.50 8.93 17.09
CA GLY A 35 -21.89 7.53 17.25
C GLY A 35 -23.41 7.33 17.11
N PHE A 36 -24.19 8.23 17.72
CA PHE A 36 -25.65 8.24 17.58
C PHE A 36 -26.11 8.43 16.12
N LEU A 37 -25.52 9.40 15.42
CA LEU A 37 -25.82 9.63 13.99
C LEU A 37 -25.46 8.41 13.12
N ARG A 38 -24.30 7.77 13.39
CA ARG A 38 -23.89 6.53 12.70
C ARG A 38 -24.90 5.41 12.92
N GLU A 39 -25.41 5.28 14.14
CA GLU A 39 -26.40 4.25 14.48
C GLU A 39 -27.73 4.49 13.78
N ILE A 40 -28.20 5.73 13.71
CA ILE A 40 -29.39 6.11 12.92
C ILE A 40 -29.17 5.77 11.44
N ILE A 41 -28.04 6.17 10.86
CA ILE A 41 -27.72 5.91 9.45
C ILE A 41 -27.65 4.40 9.18
N ALA A 42 -27.01 3.64 10.07
CA ALA A 42 -26.94 2.19 9.95
C ALA A 42 -28.33 1.56 10.03
N GLN A 43 -29.17 1.97 11.00
CA GLN A 43 -30.54 1.46 11.12
C GLN A 43 -31.40 1.81 9.90
N ALA A 44 -31.29 3.02 9.36
CA ALA A 44 -31.96 3.42 8.12
C ALA A 44 -31.47 2.57 6.95
N PHE A 45 -30.17 2.34 6.84
CA PHE A 45 -29.58 1.48 5.80
C PHE A 45 -30.11 0.05 5.90
N TYR A 46 -30.14 -0.56 7.09
CA TYR A 46 -30.65 -1.92 7.29
C TYR A 46 -32.17 -2.05 7.07
N ARG A 47 -32.93 -0.95 7.13
CA ARG A 47 -34.36 -0.93 6.79
C ARG A 47 -34.61 -0.82 5.28
N VAL A 48 -33.74 -0.09 4.57
CA VAL A 48 -33.90 0.18 3.12
C VAL A 48 -33.25 -0.90 2.27
N VAL A 49 -32.10 -1.42 2.69
CA VAL A 49 -31.32 -2.40 1.93
C VAL A 49 -31.73 -3.82 2.37
N PRO A 50 -32.25 -4.66 1.45
CA PRO A 50 -32.59 -6.04 1.76
C PRO A 50 -31.43 -6.82 2.39
N SER A 51 -31.72 -7.64 3.39
CA SER A 51 -30.72 -8.49 4.08
C SER A 51 -29.94 -9.39 3.11
N VAL A 52 -30.62 -9.88 2.06
CA VAL A 52 -30.00 -10.66 0.98
C VAL A 52 -28.85 -9.91 0.31
N ILE A 53 -29.01 -8.62 0.03
CA ILE A 53 -27.97 -7.79 -0.59
C ILE A 53 -26.80 -7.58 0.37
N ILE A 54 -27.10 -7.37 1.65
CA ILE A 54 -26.08 -7.18 2.69
C ILE A 54 -25.23 -8.45 2.83
N ASP A 55 -25.85 -9.61 2.96
CA ASP A 55 -25.12 -10.86 3.15
C ASP A 55 -24.39 -11.30 1.88
N TRP A 56 -24.98 -11.05 0.71
CA TRP A 56 -24.27 -11.19 -0.57
C TRP A 56 -23.04 -10.26 -0.62
N SER A 57 -23.17 -8.99 -0.24
CA SER A 57 -22.05 -8.04 -0.25
C SER A 57 -20.93 -8.44 0.71
N LYS A 58 -21.27 -8.97 1.88
CA LYS A 58 -20.29 -9.52 2.84
C LYS A 58 -19.59 -10.75 2.26
N THR A 59 -20.33 -11.64 1.61
CA THR A 59 -19.80 -12.88 1.01
C THR A 59 -18.86 -12.56 -0.14
N VAL A 60 -19.27 -11.65 -1.03
CA VAL A 60 -18.44 -11.15 -2.14
C VAL A 60 -17.22 -10.42 -1.59
N GLY A 61 -17.38 -9.49 -0.65
CA GLY A 61 -16.26 -8.78 -0.03
C GLY A 61 -15.28 -9.73 0.65
N TYR A 62 -15.78 -10.76 1.32
CA TYR A 62 -14.94 -11.80 1.93
C TYR A 62 -14.16 -12.60 0.88
N TYR A 63 -14.82 -13.02 -0.20
CA TYR A 63 -14.17 -13.71 -1.31
C TYR A 63 -13.09 -12.84 -1.96
N VAL A 64 -13.42 -11.58 -2.27
CA VAL A 64 -12.55 -10.63 -2.97
C VAL A 64 -11.30 -10.29 -2.15
N LEU A 65 -11.44 -10.04 -0.85
CA LEU A 65 -10.35 -9.52 0.01
C LEU A 65 -9.61 -10.60 0.80
N PHE A 66 -10.27 -11.70 1.16
CA PHE A 66 -9.74 -12.69 2.11
C PHE A 66 -9.64 -14.11 1.54
N LYS A 67 -10.05 -14.34 0.28
CA LYS A 67 -9.74 -15.57 -0.44
C LYS A 67 -8.83 -15.30 -1.62
N ARG A 68 -8.03 -16.30 -1.99
CA ARG A 68 -7.13 -16.22 -3.13
C ARG A 68 -7.93 -16.18 -4.43
N ASN A 69 -7.80 -15.10 -5.20
CA ASN A 69 -8.50 -14.89 -6.47
C ASN A 69 -7.73 -13.86 -7.33
N PRO A 70 -7.84 -13.88 -8.67
CA PRO A 70 -7.06 -13.00 -9.55
C PRO A 70 -7.67 -11.62 -9.77
N LEU A 71 -8.77 -11.25 -9.09
CA LEU A 71 -9.54 -10.04 -9.44
C LEU A 71 -8.70 -8.76 -9.31
N PHE A 72 -7.89 -8.63 -8.26
CA PHE A 72 -7.02 -7.46 -8.09
C PHE A 72 -5.88 -7.42 -9.11
N GLN A 73 -5.41 -8.57 -9.60
CA GLN A 73 -4.41 -8.63 -10.68
C GLN A 73 -5.04 -8.14 -12.00
N LEU A 74 -6.25 -8.60 -12.31
CA LEU A 74 -6.99 -8.15 -13.49
C LEU A 74 -7.33 -6.66 -13.41
N LEU A 75 -7.80 -6.19 -12.25
CA LEU A 75 -8.07 -4.77 -12.00
C LEU A 75 -6.81 -3.94 -12.22
N PHE A 76 -5.66 -4.37 -11.68
CA PHE A 76 -4.39 -3.68 -11.91
C PHE A 76 -4.04 -3.58 -13.40
N LEU A 77 -4.12 -4.69 -14.15
CA LEU A 77 -3.85 -4.70 -15.59
C LEU A 77 -4.78 -3.78 -16.37
N VAL A 78 -6.08 -3.79 -16.06
CA VAL A 78 -7.06 -2.89 -16.68
C VAL A 78 -6.73 -1.43 -16.40
N LEU A 79 -6.41 -1.07 -15.15
CA LEU A 79 -6.04 0.31 -14.78
C LEU A 79 -4.77 0.78 -15.49
N VAL A 80 -3.77 -0.10 -15.60
CA VAL A 80 -2.52 0.20 -16.34
C VAL A 80 -2.82 0.42 -17.82
N ILE A 81 -3.62 -0.46 -18.45
CA ILE A 81 -4.01 -0.33 -19.87
C ILE A 81 -4.79 0.97 -20.10
N LEU A 82 -5.78 1.29 -19.26
CA LEU A 82 -6.56 2.51 -19.40
C LEU A 82 -5.71 3.77 -19.23
N GLY A 83 -4.80 3.79 -18.24
CA GLY A 83 -3.88 4.91 -18.04
C GLY A 83 -2.94 5.13 -19.22
N HIS A 84 -2.40 4.05 -19.80
CA HIS A 84 -1.56 4.14 -20.99
C HIS A 84 -2.37 4.44 -22.26
N GLY A 85 -3.64 4.03 -22.31
CA GLY A 85 -4.57 4.45 -23.37
C GLY A 85 -4.74 5.97 -23.39
N VAL A 86 -4.95 6.60 -22.24
CA VAL A 86 -4.99 8.08 -22.13
C VAL A 86 -3.65 8.70 -22.56
N PHE A 87 -2.51 8.12 -22.16
CA PHE A 87 -1.22 8.58 -22.65
C PHE A 87 -1.12 8.54 -24.19
N ILE A 88 -1.51 7.43 -24.81
CA ILE A 88 -1.43 7.26 -26.27
C ILE A 88 -2.40 8.18 -27.02
N TYR A 89 -3.66 8.27 -26.57
CA TYR A 89 -4.70 8.99 -27.31
C TYR A 89 -4.79 10.47 -26.96
N ASP A 90 -4.47 10.87 -25.73
CA ASP A 90 -4.64 12.26 -25.27
C ASP A 90 -3.30 13.01 -25.12
N MET A 91 -2.21 12.35 -24.72
CA MET A 91 -0.92 13.01 -24.48
C MET A 91 0.01 12.99 -25.69
N LEU A 92 0.22 11.82 -26.32
CA LEU A 92 1.17 11.70 -27.44
C LEU A 92 0.87 12.65 -28.61
N PRO A 93 -0.38 12.84 -29.08
CA PRO A 93 -0.65 13.76 -30.19
C PRO A 93 -0.30 15.21 -29.84
N VAL A 94 -0.48 15.61 -28.58
CA VAL A 94 -0.11 16.95 -28.09
C VAL A 94 1.40 17.10 -28.08
N LEU A 95 2.11 16.10 -27.54
CA LEU A 95 3.57 16.12 -27.47
C LEU A 95 4.21 16.10 -28.87
N GLU A 96 3.70 15.27 -29.78
CA GLU A 96 4.16 15.24 -31.17
C GLU A 96 3.89 16.55 -31.91
N MET A 97 2.80 17.25 -31.59
CA MET A 97 2.50 18.55 -32.20
C MET A 97 3.46 19.65 -31.75
N PHE A 98 3.86 19.68 -30.47
CA PHE A 98 4.63 20.78 -29.88
C PHE A 98 6.12 20.49 -29.69
N GLU A 99 6.52 19.23 -29.65
CA GLU A 99 7.88 18.78 -29.29
C GLU A 99 8.36 17.64 -30.20
N THR A 100 8.24 17.80 -31.53
CA THR A 100 8.60 16.79 -32.54
C THR A 100 9.98 16.16 -32.39
N GLU A 101 10.97 16.92 -31.92
CA GLU A 101 12.36 16.48 -31.79
C GLU A 101 12.63 15.63 -30.53
N LYS A 102 11.67 15.55 -29.60
CA LYS A 102 11.86 14.85 -28.32
C LYS A 102 11.23 13.46 -28.36
N ASN A 103 11.95 12.46 -27.85
CA ASN A 103 11.40 11.12 -27.69
C ASN A 103 10.57 11.02 -26.41
N HIS A 104 9.24 11.09 -26.56
CA HIS A 104 8.30 10.96 -25.45
C HIS A 104 7.84 9.54 -25.17
N THR A 105 8.23 8.54 -25.99
CA THR A 105 7.67 7.17 -25.92
C THR A 105 8.63 6.17 -25.26
N PHE A 106 9.94 6.30 -25.50
CA PHE A 106 10.93 5.30 -25.07
C PHE A 106 10.93 5.09 -23.56
N PHE A 107 11.08 6.17 -22.78
CA PHE A 107 11.17 6.07 -21.33
C PHE A 107 9.85 5.55 -20.70
N PRO A 108 8.65 6.05 -21.07
CA PRO A 108 7.40 5.47 -20.61
C PRO A 108 7.22 3.99 -20.92
N LEU A 109 7.56 3.54 -22.12
CA LEU A 109 7.46 2.14 -22.50
C LEU A 109 8.46 1.26 -21.75
N LEU A 110 9.68 1.76 -21.52
CA LEU A 110 10.68 1.06 -20.71
C LEU A 110 10.20 0.86 -19.27
N VAL A 111 9.64 1.91 -18.65
CA VAL A 111 9.10 1.83 -17.28
C VAL A 111 7.89 0.90 -17.21
N LEU A 112 6.97 0.98 -18.19
CA LEU A 112 5.82 0.06 -18.29
C LEU A 112 6.28 -1.40 -18.39
N PHE A 113 7.21 -1.70 -19.30
CA PHE A 113 7.71 -3.05 -19.50
C PHE A 113 8.42 -3.57 -18.25
N THR A 114 9.30 -2.76 -17.66
CA THR A 114 10.01 -3.12 -16.43
C THR A 114 9.04 -3.36 -15.27
N ASN A 115 8.03 -2.50 -15.10
CA ASN A 115 7.01 -2.68 -14.07
C ASN A 115 6.21 -3.99 -14.29
N GLY A 116 5.80 -4.27 -15.53
CA GLY A 116 5.12 -5.50 -15.89
C GLY A 116 5.93 -6.76 -15.54
N LEU A 117 7.25 -6.75 -15.81
CA LEU A 117 8.15 -7.84 -15.44
C LEU A 117 8.26 -8.01 -13.91
N MET A 118 8.46 -6.92 -13.17
CA MET A 118 8.58 -6.97 -11.71
C MET A 118 7.27 -7.41 -11.05
N PHE A 119 6.12 -6.92 -11.55
CA PHE A 119 4.81 -7.35 -11.12
C PHE A 119 4.61 -8.84 -11.37
N HIS A 120 4.90 -9.32 -12.58
CA HIS A 120 4.81 -10.73 -12.93
C HIS A 120 5.65 -11.60 -11.99
N TRP A 121 6.94 -11.29 -11.81
CA TRP A 121 7.81 -12.04 -10.91
C TRP A 121 7.34 -11.99 -9.45
N SER A 122 6.79 -10.87 -8.98
CA SER A 122 6.21 -10.81 -7.64
C SER A 122 4.99 -11.75 -7.46
N CYS A 123 4.22 -11.97 -8.53
CA CYS A 123 3.06 -12.85 -8.53
C CYS A 123 3.44 -14.33 -8.53
N ILE A 124 4.43 -14.73 -9.36
CA ILE A 124 4.72 -16.15 -9.62
C ILE A 124 5.85 -16.73 -8.77
N THR A 125 6.78 -15.89 -8.28
CA THR A 125 7.93 -16.39 -7.53
C THR A 125 7.47 -16.98 -6.19
N ASP A 126 8.00 -18.15 -5.85
CA ASP A 126 7.81 -18.76 -4.53
C ASP A 126 8.23 -17.76 -3.43
N PRO A 127 7.34 -17.41 -2.48
CA PRO A 127 7.71 -16.54 -1.36
C PRO A 127 8.64 -17.21 -0.34
N GLY A 128 8.89 -18.52 -0.46
CA GLY A 128 9.63 -19.32 0.51
C GLY A 128 8.69 -20.24 1.26
N GLU A 129 7.93 -21.05 0.53
CA GLU A 129 7.02 -22.03 1.10
C GLU A 129 7.77 -23.08 1.93
N ILE A 130 7.32 -23.27 3.16
CA ILE A 130 7.88 -24.24 4.10
C ILE A 130 7.06 -25.53 4.01
N THR A 131 7.74 -26.61 3.69
CA THR A 131 7.23 -27.98 3.66
C THR A 131 8.07 -28.84 4.60
N GLN A 132 7.61 -30.06 4.91
CA GLN A 132 8.39 -30.98 5.73
C GLN A 132 9.79 -31.26 5.14
N LYS A 133 9.92 -31.27 3.80
CA LYS A 133 11.18 -31.57 3.10
C LYS A 133 12.24 -30.48 3.29
N ASN A 134 11.84 -29.22 3.43
CA ASN A 134 12.76 -28.08 3.55
C ASN A 134 12.72 -27.42 4.94
N LEU A 135 12.01 -28.02 5.90
CA LEU A 135 11.82 -27.49 7.24
C LEU A 135 13.15 -27.26 7.96
N GLN A 136 14.05 -28.23 7.93
CA GLN A 136 15.36 -28.14 8.57
C GLN A 136 16.16 -26.98 8.00
N ARG A 137 16.17 -26.84 6.66
CA ARG A 137 16.87 -25.77 5.94
C ARG A 137 16.44 -24.37 6.40
N TYR A 138 15.15 -24.18 6.71
CA TYR A 138 14.64 -22.88 7.17
C TYR A 138 14.74 -22.69 8.69
N SER A 139 14.73 -23.78 9.45
CA SER A 139 14.83 -23.75 10.91
C SER A 139 16.21 -23.31 11.39
N SER A 140 17.26 -23.57 10.60
CA SER A 140 18.63 -23.15 10.87
C SER A 140 18.96 -21.71 10.47
N VAL A 141 18.05 -20.98 9.80
CA VAL A 141 18.37 -19.64 9.27
C VAL A 141 18.31 -18.55 10.35
N TYR A 142 17.35 -18.66 11.27
CA TYR A 142 17.12 -17.67 12.32
C TYR A 142 16.94 -18.35 13.66
N GLU A 143 17.60 -17.83 14.69
CA GLU A 143 17.39 -18.26 16.06
C GLU A 143 16.04 -17.76 16.61
N TYR A 144 15.51 -18.47 17.60
CA TYR A 144 14.31 -18.06 18.32
C TYR A 144 14.68 -16.99 19.36
N ASP A 145 14.10 -15.80 19.25
CA ASP A 145 14.38 -14.69 20.17
C ASP A 145 13.65 -14.80 21.52
N GLY A 146 12.80 -15.81 21.71
CA GLY A 146 12.01 -16.05 22.92
C GLY A 146 10.86 -15.06 23.17
N ASN A 147 10.79 -13.98 22.39
CA ASN A 147 9.86 -12.86 22.54
C ASN A 147 8.81 -12.84 21.40
N LEU A 148 9.23 -12.57 20.16
CA LEU A 148 8.40 -12.56 18.96
C LEU A 148 8.23 -13.97 18.38
N TYR A 149 9.25 -14.82 18.55
CA TYR A 149 9.30 -16.18 18.05
C TYR A 149 9.82 -17.13 19.12
N GLN A 150 8.94 -18.02 19.57
CA GLN A 150 9.24 -19.03 20.58
C GLN A 150 9.47 -20.40 19.93
N GLN A 151 10.35 -21.18 20.53
CA GLN A 151 10.58 -22.57 20.16
C GLN A 151 9.32 -23.42 20.44
N ASN A 152 9.21 -24.59 19.79
CA ASN A 152 8.10 -25.54 19.94
C ASN A 152 6.71 -25.03 19.49
N MET A 153 6.65 -23.87 18.84
CA MET A 153 5.39 -23.34 18.28
C MET A 153 5.00 -24.08 16.99
N ILE A 154 4.04 -25.00 17.09
CA ILE A 154 3.57 -25.80 15.95
C ILE A 154 2.53 -25.03 15.12
N CYS A 155 2.57 -25.18 13.79
CA CYS A 155 1.48 -24.77 12.92
C CYS A 155 0.34 -25.80 12.98
N THR A 156 -0.85 -25.39 13.41
CA THR A 156 -2.02 -26.27 13.52
C THR A 156 -2.50 -26.81 12.18
N THR A 157 -2.27 -26.09 11.08
CA THR A 157 -2.64 -26.54 9.72
C THR A 157 -1.55 -27.42 9.10
N CYS A 158 -0.30 -26.96 9.09
CA CYS A 158 0.80 -27.65 8.39
C CYS A 158 1.50 -28.75 9.22
N LYS A 159 1.20 -28.85 10.52
CA LYS A 159 1.66 -29.91 11.44
C LYS A 159 3.18 -30.05 11.58
N PHE A 160 3.90 -28.94 11.62
CA PHE A 160 5.32 -28.87 11.99
C PHE A 160 5.61 -27.66 12.87
N GLN A 161 6.74 -27.71 13.59
CA GLN A 161 7.26 -26.57 14.33
C GLN A 161 7.62 -25.44 13.36
N LYS A 162 7.06 -24.25 13.57
CA LYS A 162 7.31 -23.08 12.72
C LYS A 162 8.75 -22.58 12.94
N PRO A 163 9.57 -22.48 11.88
CA PRO A 163 10.84 -21.75 11.95
C PRO A 163 10.64 -20.32 12.44
N ALA A 164 11.64 -19.74 13.10
CA ALA A 164 11.62 -18.33 13.44
C ALA A 164 11.40 -17.45 12.20
N ARG A 165 10.70 -16.33 12.37
CA ARG A 165 10.25 -15.43 11.28
C ARG A 165 9.27 -16.02 10.26
N SER A 166 8.78 -17.24 10.45
CA SER A 166 7.75 -17.83 9.58
C SER A 166 6.32 -17.56 10.09
N LYS A 167 5.35 -17.65 9.17
CA LYS A 167 3.92 -17.57 9.49
C LYS A 167 3.09 -18.39 8.51
N HIS A 168 2.01 -19.00 9.01
CA HIS A 168 0.98 -19.60 8.18
C HIS A 168 0.05 -18.52 7.62
N CYS A 169 -0.05 -18.44 6.30
CA CYS A 169 -1.03 -17.62 5.61
C CYS A 169 -2.27 -18.47 5.32
N SER A 170 -3.40 -18.15 5.95
CA SER A 170 -4.67 -18.86 5.71
C SER A 170 -5.20 -18.65 4.28
N VAL A 171 -4.92 -17.49 3.66
CA VAL A 171 -5.36 -17.20 2.28
C VAL A 171 -4.63 -18.08 1.26
N CYS A 172 -3.32 -18.25 1.42
CA CYS A 172 -2.52 -19.13 0.57
C CYS A 172 -2.47 -20.58 1.06
N ASN A 173 -3.01 -20.86 2.25
CA ASN A 173 -2.96 -22.15 2.94
C ASN A 173 -1.55 -22.77 3.04
N ARG A 174 -0.55 -21.96 3.38
CA ARG A 174 0.85 -22.42 3.51
C ARG A 174 1.64 -21.62 4.55
N CYS A 175 2.65 -22.24 5.13
CA CYS A 175 3.66 -21.55 5.92
C CYS A 175 4.71 -20.91 5.00
N VAL A 176 5.06 -19.66 5.28
CA VAL A 176 6.01 -18.89 4.48
C VAL A 176 7.18 -18.46 5.36
N HIS A 177 8.39 -18.67 4.87
CA HIS A 177 9.64 -18.24 5.47
C HIS A 177 9.78 -16.71 5.40
N ARG A 178 10.25 -16.09 6.50
CA ARG A 178 10.40 -14.63 6.65
C ARG A 178 9.16 -13.88 6.12
N PHE A 179 7.98 -14.28 6.62
CA PHE A 179 6.71 -13.80 6.12
C PHE A 179 6.53 -12.30 6.38
N ASP A 180 6.25 -11.53 5.34
CA ASP A 180 5.95 -10.11 5.45
C ASP A 180 4.45 -9.85 5.52
N HIS A 181 3.74 -10.15 4.42
CA HIS A 181 2.29 -10.04 4.34
C HIS A 181 1.75 -10.90 3.17
N HIS A 182 0.43 -11.04 3.12
CA HIS A 182 -0.24 -11.50 1.91
C HIS A 182 -0.70 -10.28 1.12
N CYS A 183 -0.31 -10.18 -0.15
CA CYS A 183 -0.68 -9.07 -0.99
C CYS A 183 -1.77 -9.50 -1.98
N VAL A 184 -2.95 -8.89 -1.85
CA VAL A 184 -4.08 -9.17 -2.76
C VAL A 184 -3.77 -8.77 -4.21
N TRP A 185 -2.98 -7.71 -4.41
CA TRP A 185 -2.58 -7.22 -5.74
C TRP A 185 -1.68 -8.18 -6.50
N THR A 186 -0.80 -8.91 -5.82
CA THR A 186 0.06 -9.93 -6.44
C THR A 186 -0.54 -11.34 -6.34
N ASN A 187 -1.67 -11.48 -5.62
CA ASN A 187 -2.33 -12.74 -5.32
C ASN A 187 -1.35 -13.81 -4.76
N ASN A 188 -0.36 -13.35 -4.01
CA ASN A 188 0.74 -14.13 -3.47
C ASN A 188 1.17 -13.57 -2.10
N CYS A 189 1.83 -14.40 -1.30
CA CYS A 189 2.53 -13.89 -0.12
C CYS A 189 3.79 -13.14 -0.56
N VAL A 190 4.17 -12.13 0.23
CA VAL A 190 5.51 -11.54 0.20
C VAL A 190 6.28 -12.18 1.36
N GLY A 191 7.39 -12.83 1.04
CA GLY A 191 8.21 -13.60 1.97
C GLY A 191 9.69 -13.58 1.57
N GLY A 192 10.51 -14.36 2.26
CA GLY A 192 11.97 -14.29 2.14
C GLY A 192 12.53 -14.48 0.74
N LEU A 193 11.87 -15.25 -0.14
CA LEU A 193 12.42 -15.56 -1.48
C LEU A 193 11.93 -14.62 -2.59
N ASN A 194 10.83 -13.88 -2.39
CA ASN A 194 10.27 -12.98 -3.41
C ASN A 194 10.19 -11.50 -3.00
N HIS A 195 10.61 -11.14 -1.78
CA HIS A 195 10.52 -9.78 -1.26
C HIS A 195 11.19 -8.74 -2.18
N ARG A 196 12.36 -9.05 -2.77
CA ARG A 196 13.03 -8.17 -3.74
C ARG A 196 12.15 -7.80 -4.95
N PHE A 197 11.40 -8.76 -5.49
CA PHE A 197 10.55 -8.51 -6.67
C PHE A 197 9.38 -7.60 -6.29
N PHE A 198 8.84 -7.76 -5.08
CA PHE A 198 7.83 -6.86 -4.56
C PHE A 198 8.35 -5.43 -4.37
N LEU A 199 9.56 -5.25 -3.84
CA LEU A 199 10.19 -3.92 -3.69
C LEU A 199 10.47 -3.26 -5.05
N LEU A 200 11.03 -4.01 -6.00
CA LEU A 200 11.28 -3.51 -7.36
C LEU A 200 9.98 -3.20 -8.10
N TYR A 201 8.92 -3.98 -7.88
CA TYR A 201 7.58 -3.69 -8.37
C TYR A 201 7.06 -2.35 -7.81
N LEU A 202 7.13 -2.13 -6.49
CA LEU A 202 6.70 -0.87 -5.89
C LEU A 202 7.50 0.34 -6.39
N MET A 203 8.82 0.17 -6.55
CA MET A 203 9.70 1.22 -7.04
C MET A 203 9.38 1.60 -8.48
N THR A 204 9.28 0.61 -9.37
CA THR A 204 8.93 0.85 -10.78
C THR A 204 7.51 1.36 -10.95
N LEU A 205 6.57 0.93 -10.10
CA LEU A 205 5.19 1.44 -10.09
C LEU A 205 5.13 2.91 -9.67
N THR A 206 5.85 3.28 -8.62
CA THR A 206 5.95 4.67 -8.16
C THR A 206 6.59 5.55 -9.22
N LEU A 207 7.64 5.07 -9.89
CA LEU A 207 8.27 5.76 -11.01
C LEU A 207 7.30 5.96 -12.18
N MET A 208 6.53 4.93 -12.54
CA MET A 208 5.50 4.99 -13.59
C MET A 208 4.45 6.07 -13.29
N PHE A 209 3.99 6.16 -12.05
CA PHE A 209 3.05 7.19 -11.63
C PHE A 209 3.67 8.59 -11.66
N ALA A 210 4.86 8.76 -11.09
CA ALA A 210 5.57 10.04 -11.09
C ALA A 210 5.86 10.55 -12.51
N GLN A 211 6.25 9.66 -13.41
CA GLN A 211 6.45 9.96 -14.82
C GLN A 211 5.12 10.37 -15.48
N GLY A 212 4.02 9.66 -15.23
CA GLY A 212 2.70 10.03 -15.75
C GLY A 212 2.23 11.40 -15.24
N VAL A 213 2.52 11.75 -13.98
CA VAL A 213 2.28 13.10 -13.43
C VAL A 213 3.11 14.13 -14.18
N TYR A 214 4.40 13.89 -14.38
CA TYR A 214 5.29 14.81 -15.07
C TYR A 214 4.82 15.08 -16.52
N VAL A 215 4.63 14.02 -17.31
CA VAL A 215 4.23 14.13 -18.72
C VAL A 215 2.83 14.73 -18.84
N GLY A 216 1.87 14.29 -18.02
CA GLY A 216 0.51 14.81 -18.06
C GLY A 216 0.42 16.27 -17.66
N SER A 217 1.17 16.70 -16.63
CA SER A 217 1.23 18.12 -16.22
C SER A 217 1.89 18.99 -17.29
N HIS A 218 2.92 18.46 -17.96
CA HIS A 218 3.54 19.12 -19.11
C HIS A 218 2.57 19.29 -20.27
N CYS A 219 1.79 18.26 -20.62
CA CYS A 219 0.73 18.35 -21.64
C CYS A 219 -0.33 19.39 -21.29
N LEU A 220 -0.78 19.44 -20.03
CA LEU A 220 -1.72 20.47 -19.57
C LEU A 220 -1.12 21.87 -19.68
N ASN A 221 0.17 22.03 -19.40
CA ASN A 221 0.87 23.31 -19.56
C ASN A 221 0.96 23.74 -21.02
N LEU A 222 1.29 22.82 -21.94
CA LEU A 222 1.27 23.09 -23.38
C LEU A 222 -0.13 23.50 -23.87
N TYR A 223 -1.18 22.84 -23.38
CA TYR A 223 -2.57 23.24 -23.66
C TYR A 223 -2.84 24.68 -23.20
N ILE A 224 -2.48 25.01 -21.95
CA ILE A 224 -2.65 26.37 -21.42
C ILE A 224 -1.92 27.41 -22.28
N GLN A 225 -0.67 27.13 -22.68
CA GLN A 225 0.11 28.03 -23.52
C GLN A 225 -0.50 28.18 -24.92
N ARG A 226 -0.94 27.07 -25.54
CA ARG A 226 -1.51 27.06 -26.89
C ARG A 226 -2.76 27.92 -27.01
N PHE A 227 -3.64 27.86 -26.01
CA PHE A 227 -4.87 28.64 -25.96
C PHE A 227 -4.69 29.99 -25.25
N ASN A 228 -3.45 30.32 -24.85
CA ASN A 228 -3.10 31.55 -24.17
C ASN A 228 -4.01 31.85 -22.96
N LEU A 229 -4.38 30.81 -22.20
CA LEU A 229 -5.44 30.91 -21.20
C LEU A 229 -5.11 31.91 -20.08
N TRP A 230 -3.82 32.11 -19.77
CA TRP A 230 -3.38 33.08 -18.77
C TRP A 230 -3.67 34.54 -19.15
N ASN A 231 -3.82 34.83 -20.44
CA ASN A 231 -4.13 36.16 -20.95
C ASN A 231 -5.58 36.26 -21.46
N ALA A 232 -6.39 35.23 -21.24
CA ALA A 232 -7.80 35.22 -21.62
C ALA A 232 -8.67 35.93 -20.58
N SER A 233 -9.85 36.36 -21.02
CA SER A 233 -10.88 36.99 -20.18
C SER A 233 -12.24 36.31 -20.40
N TYR A 234 -13.12 36.40 -19.42
CA TYR A 234 -14.50 35.94 -19.51
C TYR A 234 -15.46 37.08 -19.13
N VAL A 235 -16.72 36.96 -19.54
CA VAL A 235 -17.78 37.91 -19.17
C VAL A 235 -18.59 37.29 -18.05
N ASP A 236 -18.71 37.98 -16.92
CA ASP A 236 -19.51 37.52 -15.79
C ASP A 236 -21.03 37.74 -16.01
N HIS A 237 -21.84 37.34 -15.03
CA HIS A 237 -23.30 37.48 -15.11
C HIS A 237 -23.78 38.94 -15.18
N ASP A 238 -22.95 39.88 -14.72
CA ASP A 238 -23.25 41.32 -14.74
C ASP A 238 -22.74 41.99 -16.03
N GLY A 239 -22.20 41.20 -16.97
CA GLY A 239 -21.67 41.70 -18.24
C GLY A 239 -20.26 42.30 -18.14
N ILE A 240 -19.59 42.15 -17.00
CA ILE A 240 -18.27 42.72 -16.77
C ILE A 240 -17.20 41.74 -17.26
N VAL A 241 -16.21 42.26 -17.98
CA VAL A 241 -15.06 41.49 -18.45
C VAL A 241 -14.09 41.27 -17.28
N GLN A 242 -13.90 40.02 -16.89
CA GLN A 242 -13.01 39.59 -15.82
C GLN A 242 -11.83 38.81 -16.40
N PRO A 243 -10.60 38.99 -15.88
CA PRO A 243 -9.47 38.15 -16.26
C PRO A 243 -9.66 36.71 -15.75
N VAL A 244 -9.18 35.74 -16.52
CA VAL A 244 -9.21 34.33 -16.13
C VAL A 244 -8.35 34.09 -14.88
N THR A 245 -8.89 33.37 -13.90
CA THR A 245 -8.17 32.95 -12.68
C THR A 245 -7.71 31.50 -12.78
N ILE A 246 -6.82 31.05 -11.86
CA ILE A 246 -6.37 29.65 -11.80
C ILE A 246 -7.55 28.68 -11.70
N LEU A 247 -8.60 29.04 -10.96
CA LEU A 247 -9.80 28.21 -10.79
C LEU A 247 -10.53 28.04 -12.13
N ILE A 248 -10.66 29.12 -12.90
CA ILE A 248 -11.28 29.11 -14.23
C ILE A 248 -10.42 28.34 -15.23
N VAL A 249 -9.09 28.44 -15.17
CA VAL A 249 -8.19 27.60 -15.99
C VAL A 249 -8.40 26.12 -15.66
N PHE A 250 -8.42 25.76 -14.37
CA PHE A 250 -8.65 24.38 -13.97
C PHE A 250 -10.02 23.86 -14.40
N GLN A 251 -11.07 24.67 -14.25
CA GLN A 251 -12.41 24.36 -14.73
C GLN A 251 -12.44 24.15 -16.24
N HIS A 252 -11.80 25.03 -17.00
CA HIS A 252 -11.70 24.94 -18.45
C HIS A 252 -10.99 23.65 -18.88
N LEU A 253 -9.83 23.34 -18.27
CA LEU A 253 -9.10 22.10 -18.55
C LEU A 253 -9.92 20.86 -18.21
N PHE A 254 -10.64 20.89 -17.08
CA PHE A 254 -11.49 19.78 -16.68
C PHE A 254 -12.63 19.53 -17.68
N LEU A 255 -13.20 20.59 -18.27
CA LEU A 255 -14.26 20.48 -19.27
C LEU A 255 -13.74 20.04 -20.64
N GLN A 256 -12.57 20.53 -21.06
CA GLN A 256 -12.03 20.26 -22.40
C GLN A 256 -11.25 18.94 -22.48
N VAL A 257 -10.45 18.63 -21.45
CA VAL A 257 -9.60 17.43 -21.40
C VAL A 257 -9.82 16.64 -20.09
N PRO A 258 -11.06 16.23 -19.77
CA PRO A 258 -11.42 15.62 -18.49
C PRO A 258 -10.57 14.39 -18.17
N ARG A 259 -10.37 13.50 -19.14
CA ARG A 259 -9.60 12.25 -18.95
C ARG A 259 -8.17 12.52 -18.48
N LEU A 260 -7.50 13.49 -19.11
CA LEU A 260 -6.14 13.88 -18.76
C LEU A 260 -6.07 14.48 -17.36
N VAL A 261 -6.99 15.40 -17.02
CA VAL A 261 -7.05 16.03 -15.69
C VAL A 261 -7.30 14.99 -14.60
N PHE A 262 -8.30 14.12 -14.79
CA PHE A 262 -8.59 13.03 -13.84
C PHE A 262 -7.42 12.08 -13.67
N LEU A 263 -6.74 11.71 -14.76
CA LEU A 263 -5.57 10.84 -14.70
C LEU A 263 -4.45 11.51 -13.90
N VAL A 264 -4.07 12.76 -14.21
CA VAL A 264 -3.00 13.47 -13.50
C VAL A 264 -3.31 13.60 -12.02
N VAL A 265 -4.52 14.04 -11.64
CA VAL A 265 -4.92 14.18 -10.23
C VAL A 265 -4.85 12.82 -9.51
N SER A 266 -5.35 11.76 -10.15
CA SER A 266 -5.30 10.41 -9.57
C SER A 266 -3.88 9.90 -9.40
N LEU A 267 -3.01 10.13 -10.39
CA LEU A 267 -1.61 9.72 -10.34
C LEU A 267 -0.81 10.51 -9.30
N VAL A 268 -1.11 11.79 -9.07
CA VAL A 268 -0.52 12.57 -7.96
C VAL A 268 -0.82 11.89 -6.63
N LEU A 269 -2.10 11.60 -6.36
CA LEU A 269 -2.51 10.92 -5.13
C LEU A 269 -1.85 9.54 -4.99
N LEU A 270 -1.85 8.74 -6.06
CA LEU A 270 -1.26 7.42 -6.06
C LEU A 270 0.27 7.46 -5.89
N THR A 271 0.95 8.46 -6.45
CA THR A 271 2.40 8.64 -6.26
C THR A 271 2.73 8.85 -4.78
N PHE A 272 1.99 9.70 -4.08
CA PHE A 272 2.21 9.90 -2.64
C PHE A 272 1.84 8.68 -1.80
N LEU A 273 0.71 8.03 -2.09
CA LEU A 273 0.25 6.88 -1.32
C LEU A 273 1.15 5.65 -1.50
N VAL A 274 1.41 5.28 -2.76
CA VAL A 274 2.25 4.11 -3.08
C VAL A 274 3.72 4.43 -2.83
N GLY A 275 4.18 5.65 -3.11
CA GLY A 275 5.54 6.09 -2.79
C GLY A 275 5.81 6.11 -1.28
N GLY A 276 4.86 6.57 -0.47
CA GLY A 276 4.95 6.49 0.99
C GLY A 276 5.02 5.04 1.49
N PHE A 277 4.21 4.16 0.91
CA PHE A 277 4.27 2.72 1.21
C PHE A 277 5.60 2.08 0.78
N MET A 278 6.15 2.46 -0.39
CA MET A 278 7.46 2.01 -0.86
C MET A 278 8.58 2.45 0.08
N VAL A 279 8.60 3.72 0.49
CA VAL A 279 9.58 4.24 1.46
C VAL A 279 9.47 3.50 2.79
N TYR A 280 8.25 3.23 3.25
CA TYR A 280 8.02 2.46 4.47
C TYR A 280 8.58 1.03 4.36
N GLN A 281 8.30 0.31 3.27
CA GLN A 281 8.82 -1.03 3.05
C GLN A 281 10.35 -1.05 2.98
N PHE A 282 10.94 -0.08 2.27
CA PHE A 282 12.39 0.07 2.21
C PHE A 282 12.99 0.36 3.59
N TYR A 283 12.37 1.23 4.39
CA TYR A 283 12.76 1.48 5.77
C TYR A 283 12.75 0.20 6.61
N LEU A 284 11.69 -0.63 6.50
CA LEU A 284 11.61 -1.90 7.21
C LEU A 284 12.75 -2.86 6.85
N VAL A 285 13.09 -2.95 5.56
CA VAL A 285 14.25 -3.73 5.09
C VAL A 285 15.53 -3.22 5.71
N CYS A 286 15.77 -1.91 5.71
CA CYS A 286 16.98 -1.31 6.29
C CYS A 286 17.17 -1.64 7.77
N ILE A 287 16.09 -1.83 8.52
CA ILE A 287 16.12 -2.21 9.95
C ILE A 287 15.87 -3.70 10.21
N ASN A 288 15.87 -4.52 9.15
CA ASN A 288 15.58 -5.95 9.14
C ASN A 288 14.28 -6.36 9.84
N LEU A 289 13.22 -5.59 9.64
CA LEU A 289 11.88 -5.96 10.08
C LEU A 289 11.00 -6.34 8.89
N THR A 290 10.04 -7.20 9.17
CA THR A 290 8.89 -7.45 8.30
C THR A 290 7.68 -6.67 8.78
N THR A 291 6.74 -6.40 7.89
CA THR A 291 5.43 -5.81 8.23
C THR A 291 4.75 -6.64 9.33
N ASN A 292 4.77 -7.97 9.23
CA ASN A 292 4.23 -8.89 10.24
C ASN A 292 4.89 -8.72 11.62
N GLU A 293 6.20 -8.51 11.69
CA GLU A 293 6.90 -8.26 12.94
C GLU A 293 6.49 -6.94 13.58
N THR A 294 6.27 -5.88 12.79
CA THR A 294 5.79 -4.60 13.34
C THR A 294 4.42 -4.75 14.03
N TYR A 295 3.52 -5.57 13.47
CA TYR A 295 2.24 -5.90 14.09
C TYR A 295 2.40 -6.68 15.39
N LYS A 296 3.24 -7.73 15.39
CA LYS A 296 3.54 -8.52 16.60
C LYS A 296 4.13 -7.66 17.71
N ILE A 297 5.10 -6.80 17.38
CA ILE A 297 5.73 -5.86 18.32
C ILE A 297 4.68 -4.92 18.92
N LYS A 298 3.77 -4.38 18.10
CA LYS A 298 2.69 -3.49 18.58
C LYS A 298 1.76 -4.23 19.54
N GLU A 299 1.44 -5.49 19.27
CA GLU A 299 0.63 -6.34 20.13
C GLU A 299 1.32 -6.65 21.46
N LEU A 300 2.61 -7.04 21.43
CA LEU A 300 3.41 -7.26 22.64
C LEU A 300 3.44 -6.01 23.52
N LYS A 301 3.69 -4.83 22.94
CA LYS A 301 3.66 -3.55 23.67
C LYS A 301 2.33 -3.31 24.38
N LYS A 302 1.20 -3.58 23.71
CA LYS A 302 -0.13 -3.45 24.29
C LYS A 302 -0.33 -4.39 25.48
N ARG A 303 0.11 -5.65 25.36
CA ARG A 303 0.03 -6.63 26.46
C ARG A 303 0.85 -6.18 27.67
N HIS A 304 2.09 -5.74 27.46
CA HIS A 304 2.94 -5.23 28.54
C HIS A 304 2.37 -3.99 29.22
N SER A 305 1.76 -3.05 28.48
CA SER A 305 1.11 -1.88 29.08
C SER A 305 -0.09 -2.26 29.97
N HIS A 306 -0.88 -3.27 29.59
CA HIS A 306 -2.00 -3.76 30.40
C HIS A 306 -1.55 -4.48 31.68
N VAL A 307 -0.46 -5.25 31.62
CA VAL A 307 0.10 -5.89 32.83
C VAL A 307 0.61 -4.83 33.80
N HIS A 308 1.25 -3.77 33.31
CA HIS A 308 1.77 -2.71 34.18
C HIS A 308 0.66 -1.83 34.80
N SER A 309 -0.46 -1.60 34.12
CA SER A 309 -1.57 -0.84 34.70
C SER A 309 -2.26 -1.57 35.86
N ASN A 310 -2.13 -2.89 35.93
CA ASN A 310 -2.80 -3.74 36.94
C ASN A 310 -1.85 -4.19 38.08
N GLY A 311 -0.57 -3.84 38.03
CA GLY A 311 0.42 -4.18 39.08
C GLY A 311 0.58 -3.06 40.12
N THR A 312 0.48 -3.43 41.40
CA THR A 312 0.33 -2.53 42.58
C THR A 312 1.63 -2.02 43.23
N ASP A 313 2.80 -2.08 42.59
CA ASP A 313 4.06 -1.65 43.24
C ASP A 313 4.76 -0.49 42.52
N ASP A 314 4.81 0.67 43.18
CA ASP A 314 5.32 1.94 42.63
C ASP A 314 6.84 2.16 42.78
N ASN A 315 7.53 1.45 43.69
CA ASN A 315 8.96 1.68 43.95
C ASN A 315 9.92 0.86 43.07
N ALA A 316 9.45 -0.21 42.42
CA ALA A 316 10.23 -0.96 41.41
C ALA A 316 10.26 -0.27 40.03
N ARG A 317 9.45 0.79 39.85
CA ARG A 317 9.05 1.32 38.54
C ARG A 317 10.15 2.05 37.77
N THR A 318 11.06 2.74 38.45
CA THR A 318 12.05 3.64 37.81
C THR A 318 13.34 2.93 37.37
N SER A 319 13.84 2.00 38.19
CA SER A 319 14.95 1.10 37.84
C SER A 319 14.53 0.12 36.73
N SER A 320 13.35 -0.50 36.89
CA SER A 320 12.72 -1.38 35.90
C SER A 320 12.47 -0.65 34.57
N LYS A 321 11.99 0.60 34.55
CA LYS A 321 11.78 1.37 33.30
C LYS A 321 13.07 1.62 32.48
N LYS A 322 14.24 1.82 33.11
CA LYS A 322 15.51 2.02 32.37
C LYS A 322 16.04 0.69 31.83
N GLN A 323 16.00 -0.37 32.62
CA GLN A 323 16.38 -1.72 32.20
C GLN A 323 15.41 -2.31 31.16
N LEU A 324 14.11 -2.00 31.26
CA LEU A 324 13.11 -2.28 30.22
C LEU A 324 13.30 -1.44 28.98
N LYS A 325 13.83 -0.21 29.03
CA LYS A 325 14.07 0.56 27.79
C LYS A 325 15.26 0.02 26.99
N SER A 326 16.32 -0.46 27.65
CA SER A 326 17.43 -1.12 26.96
C SER A 326 17.07 -2.54 26.53
N SER A 327 16.39 -3.31 27.39
CA SER A 327 15.85 -4.64 27.06
C SER A 327 14.81 -4.54 25.95
N ALA A 328 13.86 -3.59 26.00
CA ALA A 328 12.90 -3.36 24.92
C ALA A 328 13.60 -2.99 23.61
N LYS A 329 14.65 -2.17 23.60
CA LYS A 329 15.39 -1.86 22.36
C LYS A 329 15.96 -3.11 21.68
N ASN A 330 16.52 -4.05 22.45
CA ASN A 330 17.05 -5.31 21.93
C ASN A 330 15.94 -6.34 21.62
N VAL A 331 14.87 -6.39 22.42
CA VAL A 331 13.67 -7.21 22.22
C VAL A 331 12.87 -6.76 20.97
N LEU A 332 12.98 -5.49 20.59
CA LEU A 332 12.24 -4.91 19.46
C LEU A 332 12.86 -5.22 18.09
N LYS A 333 14.15 -5.55 18.03
CA LYS A 333 14.87 -5.76 16.76
C LYS A 333 15.92 -6.89 16.86
N PRO A 334 15.51 -8.12 17.22
CA PRO A 334 16.44 -9.22 17.48
C PRO A 334 17.23 -9.67 16.24
N TYR A 335 16.73 -9.38 15.04
CA TYR A 335 17.35 -9.79 13.77
C TYR A 335 18.06 -8.65 13.03
N GLN A 336 18.21 -7.46 13.65
CA GLN A 336 18.87 -6.33 13.00
C GLN A 336 20.38 -6.59 12.88
N GLN A 337 20.89 -6.50 11.65
CA GLN A 337 22.32 -6.56 11.32
C GLN A 337 22.77 -5.22 10.73
N SER A 338 23.91 -5.19 10.02
CA SER A 338 24.29 -4.01 9.24
C SER A 338 23.31 -3.75 8.08
N ALA A 339 23.20 -2.49 7.62
CA ALA A 339 22.29 -2.15 6.53
C ALA A 339 22.59 -2.95 5.24
N ILE A 340 23.86 -3.24 4.97
CA ILE A 340 24.28 -4.02 3.81
C ILE A 340 23.83 -5.48 3.95
N GLU A 341 24.04 -6.12 5.10
CA GLU A 341 23.60 -7.49 5.34
C GLU A 341 22.08 -7.63 5.26
N ASN A 342 21.35 -6.65 5.81
CA ASN A 342 19.89 -6.60 5.73
C ASN A 342 19.40 -6.53 4.27
N LEU A 343 20.10 -5.77 3.41
CA LEU A 343 19.81 -5.72 1.98
C LEU A 343 20.17 -7.03 1.27
N LEU A 344 21.32 -7.63 1.59
CA LEU A 344 21.75 -8.91 1.00
C LEU A 344 20.76 -10.04 1.32
N GLU A 345 20.22 -10.09 2.53
CA GLU A 345 19.18 -11.03 2.95
C GLU A 345 17.95 -10.96 2.04
N VAL A 346 17.58 -9.75 1.57
CA VAL A 346 16.40 -9.51 0.75
C VAL A 346 16.67 -9.67 -0.75
N PHE A 347 17.78 -9.11 -1.25
CA PHE A 347 18.08 -9.09 -2.68
C PHE A 347 18.77 -10.37 -3.17
N VAL A 348 19.52 -11.06 -2.30
CA VAL A 348 20.24 -12.31 -2.62
C VAL A 348 19.89 -13.44 -1.63
N PRO A 349 18.59 -13.77 -1.45
CA PRO A 349 18.11 -14.62 -0.36
C PRO A 349 18.65 -16.06 -0.41
N TYR A 350 18.86 -16.63 -1.61
CA TYR A 350 19.40 -17.98 -1.72
C TYR A 350 20.85 -18.09 -1.21
N SER A 351 21.70 -17.12 -1.57
CA SER A 351 23.09 -17.07 -1.11
C SER A 351 23.14 -16.82 0.39
N PHE A 352 22.27 -15.92 0.90
CA PHE A 352 22.15 -15.66 2.33
C PHE A 352 21.76 -16.92 3.13
N ILE A 353 20.72 -17.64 2.69
CA ILE A 353 20.29 -18.90 3.34
C ILE A 353 21.42 -19.94 3.31
N LYS A 354 22.12 -20.06 2.18
CA LYS A 354 23.24 -21.00 2.05
C LYS A 354 24.39 -20.63 2.99
N TRP A 355 24.69 -19.35 3.15
CA TRP A 355 25.71 -18.86 4.07
C TRP A 355 25.34 -19.17 5.53
N LYS A 356 24.12 -18.84 5.97
CA LYS A 356 23.65 -19.16 7.33
C LYS A 356 23.63 -20.65 7.66
N ASN A 357 23.31 -21.49 6.68
CA ASN A 357 23.35 -22.94 6.88
C ASN A 357 24.76 -23.55 6.90
N LYS A 358 25.82 -22.78 6.62
CA LYS A 358 27.21 -23.22 6.78
C LYS A 358 27.82 -22.81 8.12
N GLU A 359 27.28 -21.76 8.74
CA GLU A 359 27.75 -21.25 10.04
C GLU A 359 27.22 -22.08 11.23
N ASN A 360 26.09 -22.77 11.01
CA ASN A 360 25.41 -23.66 11.96
C ASN A 360 25.64 -25.13 11.58
#